data_AF-A0A9W4N893-F1
#
_entry.id   AF-A0A9W4N893-F1
#
_cell.length_a   1.000
_cell.length_b   1.000
_cell.length_c   1.000
_cell.angle_alpha   90.00
_cell.angle_beta   90.00
_cell.angle_gamma   90.00
#
_symmetry.space_group_name_H-M   'P 1'
#
loop_
_entity.id
_entity.type
_entity.pdbx_description
1 polymer ?
#
loop_
_entity_poly.entity_id
_entity_poly.type
_entity_poly.pdbx_seq_one_letter_code
_entity_poly.pdbx_strand_id
1 'polypeptide(L)'
;MRSAKAVVSEKLARLGASSMSYHGGAHVANRPPHTITSLRRWSIVNKELPVFLSPLPNPQIWHGSSVGFLQTEDSFATGGWWHDPNILGATGKGLEVEEPRGWEGWWNDNILRLVKMSMEQKDALTVLLTGRSEAGFAETIKRMVASQNLEFDLIGLKPEVGPNGQRFATTMDFKQSFLEDLVLTYEQAEEIRVYEDRVKHVKGFRDFFEALNRNLQVGPAATTRMPLLAEVIQVTEGCTYLDPVTETAEIQRMVNSHNLALRNSVLNRSKSRNGRLQIKRIVFYTGYLVTQDVSNNMTQKLLGPMLPPGLAESNDLKYMANSILITPRPASRSILDKIGGMGKTLKWQVTGTGSLDNKIWAARVAPIPATEPFHTENPLPIVVLAVRKGARLIDAGKIQNWHPLPADKAMTFDTVIGEKVVLRVEEIGDSRVGDRPFNKSQKRRFQGDQDEANWTPQQHNGHEGPHQARGNYHHSYRGGDPRYQHDDNQRGRGHRGRGRGNGRGRGNNPRGRGRGRGRGEYYQYKSLDDHGNSYDAHGGGHSGAATRGGYSMDY
;
A
#
# COMPACT_ATOMS: atom_id res chain seq x y z
N MET A 1 14.93 -33.14 -6.69
CA MET A 1 14.64 -31.80 -6.14
C MET A 1 15.64 -31.47 -5.04
N ARG A 2 16.39 -30.37 -5.15
CA ARG A 2 17.32 -29.89 -4.12
C ARG A 2 16.76 -28.63 -3.46
N SER A 3 16.77 -28.56 -2.13
CA SER A 3 16.46 -27.32 -1.40
C SER A 3 17.57 -26.30 -1.63
N ALA A 4 17.27 -25.00 -1.61
CA ALA A 4 18.29 -23.94 -1.59
C ALA A 4 19.30 -24.14 -0.45
N LYS A 5 18.86 -24.73 0.67
CA LYS A 5 19.72 -25.12 1.80
C LYS A 5 20.70 -26.25 1.44
N ALA A 6 20.31 -27.17 0.56
CA ALA A 6 21.14 -28.30 0.12
C ALA A 6 22.25 -27.88 -0.85
N VAL A 7 22.01 -26.85 -1.66
CA VAL A 7 23.02 -26.26 -2.55
C VAL A 7 24.10 -25.52 -1.74
N VAL A 8 23.71 -24.89 -0.62
CA VAL A 8 24.66 -24.15 0.24
C VAL A 8 25.34 -25.03 1.30
N SER A 9 24.67 -26.04 1.85
CA SER A 9 25.27 -26.94 2.86
C SER A 9 26.46 -27.74 2.32
N GLU A 10 26.50 -28.00 1.00
CA GLU A 10 27.61 -28.67 0.34
C GLU A 10 28.91 -27.83 0.37
N LYS A 11 28.81 -26.50 0.48
CA LYS A 11 29.94 -25.58 0.66
C LYS A 11 30.57 -25.69 2.06
N LEU A 12 29.76 -25.97 3.09
CA LEU A 12 30.24 -26.08 4.47
C LEU A 12 30.83 -27.46 4.79
N ALA A 13 30.28 -28.54 4.22
CA ALA A 13 30.84 -29.89 4.39
C ALA A 13 32.26 -30.02 3.80
N ARG A 14 32.59 -29.21 2.78
CA ARG A 14 33.92 -29.20 2.13
C ARG A 14 34.98 -28.38 2.89
N LEU A 15 34.60 -27.57 3.87
CA LEU A 15 35.53 -26.75 4.66
C LEU A 15 35.96 -27.40 5.99
N GLY A 16 35.32 -28.51 6.40
CA GLY A 16 35.51 -29.12 7.73
C GLY A 16 36.41 -30.35 7.81
N ALA A 17 37.00 -30.82 6.70
CA ALA A 17 37.78 -32.06 6.71
C ALA A 17 39.13 -31.88 5.99
N SER A 18 40.17 -31.51 6.74
CA SER A 18 41.57 -31.77 6.37
C SER A 18 42.46 -31.57 7.61
N SER A 19 42.82 -32.68 8.28
CA SER A 19 44.02 -32.74 9.10
C SER A 19 45.12 -33.48 8.33
N MET A 20 46.34 -32.93 8.41
CA MET A 20 47.67 -33.54 8.22
C MET A 20 47.95 -34.36 6.95
N SER A 21 48.79 -33.82 6.05
CA SER A 21 50.20 -34.27 5.88
C SER A 21 50.89 -33.61 4.66
N TYR A 22 52.21 -33.54 4.77
CA TYR A 22 53.21 -32.86 3.94
C TYR A 22 53.51 -33.53 2.58
N HIS A 23 53.73 -32.71 1.54
CA HIS A 23 54.86 -32.68 0.56
C HIS A 23 54.44 -32.27 -0.87
N GLY A 24 55.34 -31.54 -1.53
CA GLY A 24 55.09 -30.70 -2.70
C GLY A 24 55.02 -31.39 -4.06
N GLY A 25 54.55 -30.62 -5.04
CA GLY A 25 54.48 -31.00 -6.45
C GLY A 25 53.38 -30.21 -7.16
N ALA A 26 53.76 -29.38 -8.13
CA ALA A 26 52.84 -28.59 -8.94
C ALA A 26 51.87 -29.50 -9.71
N HIS A 27 50.57 -29.40 -9.42
CA HIS A 27 49.53 -30.02 -10.24
C HIS A 27 48.33 -29.07 -10.40
N VAL A 28 48.07 -28.76 -11.66
CA VAL A 28 46.86 -28.17 -12.20
C VAL A 28 45.64 -28.85 -11.57
N ALA A 29 44.82 -28.07 -10.87
CA ALA A 29 43.64 -28.56 -10.19
C ALA A 29 42.63 -29.11 -11.21
N ASN A 30 42.54 -30.44 -11.24
CA ASN A 30 41.55 -31.19 -11.97
C ASN A 30 40.18 -30.96 -11.30
N ARG A 31 39.43 -29.97 -11.78
CA ARG A 31 38.01 -29.78 -11.43
C ARG A 31 37.24 -30.95 -12.03
N PRO A 32 36.41 -31.69 -11.26
CA PRO A 32 35.52 -32.67 -11.87
C PRO A 32 34.54 -31.94 -12.82
N PRO A 33 34.22 -32.52 -13.98
CA PRO A 33 33.32 -31.89 -14.93
C PRO A 33 31.92 -31.89 -14.33
N HIS A 34 31.46 -30.73 -13.87
CA HIS A 34 30.04 -30.50 -13.74
C HIS A 34 29.46 -30.57 -15.15
N THR A 35 28.46 -31.42 -15.37
CA THR A 35 27.69 -31.40 -16.60
C THR A 35 26.84 -30.13 -16.59
N ILE A 36 27.45 -29.04 -17.04
CA ILE A 36 26.79 -27.77 -17.32
C ILE A 36 25.94 -28.05 -18.56
N THR A 37 24.64 -28.27 -18.36
CA THR A 37 23.69 -28.09 -19.46
C THR A 37 23.88 -26.67 -19.97
N SER A 38 24.16 -26.56 -21.27
CA SER A 38 24.36 -25.31 -22.02
C SER A 38 23.09 -24.44 -21.95
N LEU A 39 22.95 -23.70 -20.86
CA LEU A 39 21.83 -22.81 -20.57
C LEU A 39 22.17 -21.41 -21.06
N ARG A 40 21.32 -20.84 -21.91
CA ARG A 40 21.53 -19.54 -22.56
C ARG A 40 20.67 -18.42 -21.97
N ARG A 41 19.53 -18.72 -21.33
CA ARG A 41 18.51 -17.72 -20.92
C ARG A 41 17.89 -17.97 -19.55
N TRP A 42 17.36 -16.93 -18.88
CA TRP A 42 16.54 -17.06 -17.65
C TRP A 42 15.23 -16.28 -17.70
N SER A 43 14.20 -16.77 -17.00
CA SER A 43 12.93 -16.07 -16.75
C SER A 43 12.60 -16.08 -15.26
N ILE A 44 12.33 -14.91 -14.66
CA ILE A 44 12.10 -14.75 -13.21
C ILE A 44 10.82 -13.97 -12.93
N VAL A 45 10.01 -14.45 -11.99
CA VAL A 45 8.69 -13.88 -11.59
C VAL A 45 8.72 -13.53 -10.09
N ASN A 46 8.12 -12.42 -9.63
CA ASN A 46 8.21 -11.90 -8.24
C ASN A 46 6.94 -11.19 -7.69
N LYS A 47 6.82 -10.91 -6.38
CA LYS A 47 5.61 -11.02 -5.49
C LYS A 47 4.79 -9.71 -5.47
N GLU A 48 3.46 -9.61 -5.43
CA GLU A 48 2.38 -10.60 -5.63
C GLU A 48 2.60 -11.26 -6.97
N LEU A 49 2.39 -12.57 -7.07
CA LEU A 49 2.80 -13.29 -8.28
C LEU A 49 2.27 -12.52 -9.51
N PRO A 50 3.09 -12.05 -10.47
CA PRO A 50 2.55 -11.48 -11.69
C PRO A 50 1.74 -12.55 -12.43
N VAL A 51 1.97 -13.82 -12.08
CA VAL A 51 1.17 -15.00 -12.44
C VAL A 51 -0.06 -15.19 -11.54
N PHE A 52 -0.12 -14.72 -10.28
CA PHE A 52 -1.24 -14.97 -9.36
C PHE A 52 -1.62 -13.75 -8.50
N LEU A 53 -2.88 -13.37 -8.62
CA LEU A 53 -3.53 -12.21 -8.02
C LEU A 53 -3.70 -12.42 -6.51
N SER A 54 -2.68 -12.11 -5.71
CA SER A 54 -2.83 -12.20 -4.25
C SER A 54 -3.92 -11.21 -3.79
N PRO A 55 -4.82 -11.61 -2.89
CA PRO A 55 -5.90 -10.71 -2.48
C PRO A 55 -5.35 -9.50 -1.74
N LEU A 56 -5.92 -8.34 -2.04
CA LEU A 56 -5.71 -7.09 -1.30
C LEU A 56 -6.77 -6.95 -0.20
N PRO A 57 -6.52 -6.18 0.88
CA PRO A 57 -7.57 -5.81 1.80
C PRO A 57 -8.66 -5.00 1.09
N ASN A 58 -9.91 -5.40 1.25
CA ASN A 58 -11.03 -4.84 0.51
C ASN A 58 -11.45 -3.46 1.05
N PRO A 59 -11.28 -2.38 0.27
CA PRO A 59 -11.60 -1.02 0.70
C PRO A 59 -13.12 -0.75 0.78
N GLN A 60 -13.96 -1.68 0.31
CA GLN A 60 -15.42 -1.58 0.43
C GLN A 60 -15.92 -1.99 1.82
N ILE A 61 -15.17 -2.87 2.50
CA ILE A 61 -15.51 -3.34 3.84
C ILE A 61 -14.65 -2.68 4.91
N TRP A 62 -13.39 -2.36 4.64
CA TRP A 62 -12.49 -1.74 5.62
C TRP A 62 -12.41 -0.23 5.48
N HIS A 63 -12.34 0.45 6.63
CA HIS A 63 -12.00 1.86 6.69
C HIS A 63 -10.59 2.08 6.14
N GLY A 64 -10.37 3.20 5.45
CA GLY A 64 -9.09 3.49 4.78
C GLY A 64 -7.86 3.44 5.70
N SER A 65 -8.02 3.85 6.96
CA SER A 65 -6.95 3.72 7.97
C SER A 65 -6.60 2.25 8.27
N SER A 66 -7.58 1.36 8.24
CA SER A 66 -7.39 -0.07 8.50
C SER A 66 -6.78 -0.79 7.31
N VAL A 67 -7.07 -0.39 6.07
CA VAL A 67 -6.40 -0.96 4.88
C VAL A 67 -4.88 -0.83 5.00
N GLY A 68 -4.39 0.38 5.30
CA GLY A 68 -2.96 0.61 5.50
C GLY A 68 -2.41 -0.10 6.75
N PHE A 69 -3.18 -0.15 7.84
CA PHE A 69 -2.80 -0.85 9.06
C PHE A 69 -2.63 -2.36 8.83
N LEU A 70 -3.55 -2.99 8.10
CA LEU A 70 -3.54 -4.42 7.80
C LEU A 70 -2.28 -4.81 7.01
N GLN A 71 -1.82 -3.96 6.10
CA GLN A 71 -0.66 -4.21 5.25
C GLN A 71 0.69 -4.03 5.95
N THR A 72 0.72 -3.47 7.16
CA THR A 72 1.96 -3.21 7.89
C THR A 72 2.41 -4.44 8.70
N GLU A 73 3.70 -4.79 8.58
CA GLU A 73 4.31 -5.95 9.25
C GLU A 73 4.13 -5.90 10.78
N ASP A 74 4.44 -4.77 11.40
CA ASP A 74 4.46 -4.58 12.86
C ASP A 74 3.08 -4.22 13.44
N SER A 75 2.03 -4.15 12.63
CA SER A 75 0.67 -3.88 13.11
C SER A 75 0.12 -5.02 13.98
N PHE A 76 0.48 -6.26 13.67
CA PHE A 76 0.05 -7.44 14.40
C PHE A 76 1.25 -8.18 14.97
N ALA A 77 1.16 -8.75 16.18
CA ALA A 77 2.24 -9.50 16.83
C ALA A 77 2.71 -10.72 16.01
N THR A 78 1.81 -11.25 15.17
CA THR A 78 2.06 -12.39 14.27
C THR A 78 2.47 -11.98 12.86
N GLY A 79 2.61 -10.69 12.58
CA GLY A 79 2.83 -10.14 11.24
C GLY A 79 1.53 -9.65 10.58
N GLY A 80 1.64 -8.63 9.73
CA GLY A 80 0.52 -8.10 8.95
C GLY A 80 0.05 -9.02 7.80
N TRP A 81 -0.86 -8.49 6.98
CA TRP A 81 -1.53 -9.16 5.85
C TRP A 81 -0.59 -9.95 4.94
N TRP A 82 0.59 -9.40 4.63
CA TRP A 82 1.58 -10.03 3.74
C TRP A 82 2.39 -11.17 4.36
N HIS A 83 2.29 -11.35 5.68
CA HIS A 83 3.05 -12.32 6.46
C HIS A 83 2.19 -13.46 6.98
N ASP A 84 0.86 -13.34 6.90
CA ASP A 84 -0.06 -14.36 7.35
C ASP A 84 -0.36 -15.35 6.21
N PRO A 85 0.05 -16.63 6.31
CA PRO A 85 -0.22 -17.62 5.27
C PRO A 85 -1.69 -17.96 5.10
N ASN A 86 -2.51 -17.76 6.13
CA ASN A 86 -3.94 -18.05 6.05
C ASN A 86 -4.66 -17.07 5.11
N ILE A 87 -4.17 -15.84 4.96
CA ILE A 87 -4.73 -14.88 3.98
C ILE A 87 -4.54 -15.41 2.55
N LEU A 88 -3.36 -15.93 2.23
CA LEU A 88 -3.13 -16.56 0.92
C LEU A 88 -3.93 -17.85 0.80
N GLY A 89 -3.99 -18.67 1.85
CA GLY A 89 -4.75 -19.92 1.87
C GLY A 89 -6.27 -19.73 1.76
N ALA A 90 -6.80 -18.59 2.20
CA ALA A 90 -8.22 -18.24 2.11
C ALA A 90 -8.65 -17.72 0.73
N THR A 91 -7.71 -17.61 -0.21
CA THR A 91 -7.98 -17.16 -1.58
C THR A 91 -9.05 -18.03 -2.26
N GLY A 92 -9.96 -17.42 -3.02
CA GLY A 92 -11.11 -18.09 -3.62
C GLY A 92 -12.07 -18.63 -2.57
N LYS A 93 -12.39 -19.91 -2.64
CA LYS A 93 -13.17 -20.64 -1.62
C LYS A 93 -12.30 -21.33 -0.56
N GLY A 94 -11.02 -20.98 -0.50
CA GLY A 94 -10.04 -21.57 0.40
C GLY A 94 -9.28 -22.74 -0.23
N LEU A 95 -8.15 -23.06 0.39
CA LEU A 95 -7.13 -23.98 -0.09
C LEU A 95 -7.66 -25.34 -0.56
N GLU A 96 -8.54 -25.98 0.22
CA GLU A 96 -9.05 -27.33 -0.07
C GLU A 96 -9.95 -27.39 -1.30
N VAL A 97 -10.69 -26.31 -1.57
CA VAL A 97 -11.62 -26.23 -2.71
C VAL A 97 -10.91 -25.70 -3.95
N GLU A 98 -9.99 -24.76 -3.79
CA GLU A 98 -9.30 -24.13 -4.91
C GLU A 98 -8.14 -24.97 -5.45
N GLU A 99 -7.51 -25.82 -4.64
CA GLU A 99 -6.40 -26.66 -5.12
C GLU A 99 -6.82 -27.61 -6.25
N PRO A 100 -7.93 -28.37 -6.17
CA PRO A 100 -8.41 -29.17 -7.31
C PRO A 100 -8.85 -28.34 -8.50
N ARG A 101 -9.27 -27.08 -8.29
CA ARG A 101 -9.66 -26.14 -9.34
C ARG A 101 -8.46 -25.39 -9.94
N GLY A 102 -7.27 -25.60 -9.37
CA GLY A 102 -6.07 -24.87 -9.71
C GLY A 102 -6.19 -23.36 -9.51
N TRP A 103 -7.04 -22.86 -8.60
CA TRP A 103 -7.32 -21.43 -8.42
C TRP A 103 -7.65 -20.68 -9.72
N GLU A 104 -8.52 -21.25 -10.55
CA GLU A 104 -9.02 -20.61 -11.76
C GLU A 104 -9.50 -19.17 -11.52
N GLY A 105 -9.12 -18.25 -12.41
CA GLY A 105 -9.46 -16.81 -12.30
C GLY A 105 -8.58 -16.01 -11.33
N TRP A 106 -7.70 -16.67 -10.56
CA TRP A 106 -6.70 -16.00 -9.73
C TRP A 106 -5.34 -15.95 -10.39
N TRP A 107 -5.13 -16.61 -11.53
CA TRP A 107 -3.91 -16.50 -12.30
C TRP A 107 -4.00 -15.39 -13.35
N ASN A 108 -2.87 -14.75 -13.63
CA ASN A 108 -2.67 -13.93 -14.81
C ASN A 108 -2.27 -14.84 -15.97
N ASP A 109 -3.24 -15.13 -16.83
CA ASP A 109 -3.08 -16.09 -17.92
C ASP A 109 -1.95 -15.73 -18.89
N ASN A 110 -1.69 -14.44 -19.09
CA ASN A 110 -0.60 -14.00 -19.96
C ASN A 110 0.77 -14.40 -19.39
N ILE A 111 0.98 -14.18 -18.10
CA ILE A 111 2.24 -14.56 -17.45
C ILE A 111 2.31 -16.09 -17.29
N LEU A 112 1.19 -16.76 -17.01
CA LEU A 112 1.13 -18.22 -16.95
C LEU A 112 1.56 -18.86 -18.27
N ARG A 113 1.12 -18.31 -19.40
CA ARG A 113 1.55 -18.72 -20.74
C ARG A 113 3.05 -18.53 -20.95
N LEU A 114 3.61 -17.40 -20.53
CA LEU A 114 5.05 -17.13 -20.64
C LEU A 114 5.88 -18.09 -19.78
N VAL A 115 5.41 -18.44 -18.59
CA VAL A 115 6.05 -19.45 -17.73
C VAL A 115 6.08 -20.81 -18.44
N LYS A 116 4.94 -21.27 -18.99
CA LYS A 116 4.87 -22.54 -19.72
C LYS A 116 5.80 -22.55 -20.95
N MET A 117 5.86 -21.46 -21.70
CA MET A 117 6.81 -21.32 -22.82
C MET A 117 8.28 -21.36 -22.35
N SER A 118 8.58 -20.78 -21.18
CA SER A 118 9.92 -20.85 -20.57
C SER A 118 10.26 -22.27 -20.13
N MET A 119 9.32 -23.03 -19.58
CA MET A 119 9.51 -24.43 -19.18
C MET A 119 9.80 -25.36 -20.37
N GLU A 120 9.26 -25.05 -21.55
CA GLU A 120 9.52 -25.81 -22.79
C GLU A 120 10.92 -25.54 -23.37
N GLN A 121 11.56 -24.43 -22.99
CA GLN A 121 12.89 -24.05 -23.47
C GLN A 121 13.98 -24.79 -22.70
N LYS A 122 14.62 -25.77 -23.35
CA LYS A 122 15.71 -26.58 -22.76
C LYS A 122 16.97 -25.77 -22.42
N ASP A 123 17.11 -24.59 -23.01
CA ASP A 123 18.22 -23.66 -22.77
C ASP A 123 17.83 -22.53 -21.81
N ALA A 124 16.66 -22.60 -21.17
CA ALA A 124 16.20 -21.63 -20.19
C ALA A 124 16.11 -22.20 -18.77
N LEU A 125 16.47 -21.38 -17.77
CA LEU A 125 16.13 -21.64 -16.36
C LEU A 125 14.87 -20.85 -16.00
N THR A 126 13.83 -21.54 -15.57
CA THR A 126 12.56 -20.93 -15.16
C THR A 126 12.50 -20.82 -13.64
N VAL A 127 12.50 -19.59 -13.12
CA VAL A 127 12.63 -19.31 -11.68
C VAL A 127 11.42 -18.56 -11.16
N LEU A 128 10.84 -19.05 -10.07
CA LEU A 128 9.89 -18.30 -9.27
C LEU A 128 10.60 -17.69 -8.06
N LEU A 129 10.67 -16.36 -7.98
CA LEU A 129 11.25 -15.65 -6.84
C LEU A 129 10.11 -14.95 -6.08
N THR A 130 10.17 -14.83 -4.76
CA THR A 130 9.12 -14.15 -4.01
C THR A 130 9.64 -13.64 -2.68
N GLY A 131 9.14 -12.47 -2.26
CA GLY A 131 9.37 -11.96 -0.92
C GLY A 131 8.59 -12.65 0.19
N ARG A 132 7.86 -13.74 -0.08
CA ARG A 132 7.12 -14.52 0.94
C ARG A 132 8.14 -15.27 1.78
N SER A 133 7.91 -15.29 3.10
CA SER A 133 8.80 -15.99 4.01
C SER A 133 8.74 -17.49 3.73
N GLU A 134 9.90 -18.13 3.71
CA GLU A 134 9.99 -19.57 3.47
C GLU A 134 9.22 -20.36 4.53
N ALA A 135 9.43 -20.03 5.81
CA ALA A 135 8.84 -20.73 6.95
C ALA A 135 7.30 -20.71 6.96
N GLY A 136 6.66 -19.69 6.37
CA GLY A 136 5.21 -19.56 6.38
C GLY A 136 4.52 -20.00 5.08
N PHE A 137 5.18 -19.86 3.93
CA PHE A 137 4.51 -19.94 2.63
C PHE A 137 5.01 -21.05 1.72
N ALA A 138 6.12 -21.73 2.06
CA ALA A 138 6.73 -22.72 1.16
C ALA A 138 5.76 -23.83 0.76
N GLU A 139 4.98 -24.36 1.71
CA GLU A 139 4.02 -25.43 1.42
C GLU A 139 2.87 -24.94 0.54
N THR A 140 2.22 -23.83 0.93
CA THR A 140 1.10 -23.24 0.17
C THR A 140 1.50 -22.91 -1.26
N ILE A 141 2.66 -22.26 -1.46
CA ILE A 141 3.12 -21.91 -2.81
C ILE A 141 3.38 -23.18 -3.63
N LYS A 142 4.04 -24.20 -3.07
CA LYS A 142 4.28 -25.46 -3.80
C LYS A 142 2.97 -26.11 -4.28
N ARG A 143 1.95 -26.14 -3.43
CA ARG A 143 0.62 -26.67 -3.77
C ARG A 143 -0.05 -25.87 -4.89
N MET A 144 -0.03 -24.54 -4.79
CA MET A 144 -0.56 -23.66 -5.83
C MET A 144 0.11 -23.88 -7.18
N VAL A 145 1.44 -23.94 -7.19
CA VAL A 145 2.23 -24.08 -8.40
C VAL A 145 2.02 -25.48 -9.02
N ALA A 146 1.96 -26.54 -8.20
CA ALA A 146 1.68 -27.90 -8.62
C ALA A 146 0.27 -28.06 -9.23
N SER A 147 -0.73 -27.35 -8.68
CA SER A 147 -2.11 -27.42 -9.21
C SER A 147 -2.26 -26.93 -10.65
N GLN A 148 -1.30 -26.12 -11.13
CA GLN A 148 -1.23 -25.63 -12.51
C GLN A 148 -0.22 -26.39 -13.38
N ASN A 149 0.31 -27.52 -12.88
CA ASN A 149 1.39 -28.29 -13.51
C ASN A 149 2.58 -27.41 -13.90
N LEU A 150 2.94 -26.47 -13.04
CA LEU A 150 4.10 -25.60 -13.25
C LEU A 150 5.32 -26.21 -12.56
N GLU A 151 6.34 -26.55 -13.33
CA GLU A 151 7.59 -27.13 -12.85
C GLU A 151 8.69 -26.09 -12.98
N PHE A 152 8.83 -25.25 -11.95
CA PHE A 152 9.95 -24.31 -11.88
C PHE A 152 11.24 -25.05 -11.51
N ASP A 153 12.34 -24.71 -12.17
CA ASP A 153 13.67 -25.24 -11.83
C ASP A 153 14.11 -24.78 -10.44
N LEU A 154 13.75 -23.54 -10.07
CA LEU A 154 14.03 -22.94 -8.76
C LEU A 154 12.83 -22.15 -8.25
N ILE A 155 12.53 -22.33 -6.96
CA ILE A 155 11.55 -21.53 -6.23
C ILE A 155 12.26 -20.84 -5.05
N GLY A 156 12.52 -19.55 -5.16
CA GLY A 156 13.19 -18.72 -4.16
C GLY A 156 12.20 -17.99 -3.26
N LEU A 157 12.12 -18.39 -1.99
CA LEU A 157 11.39 -17.66 -0.94
C LEU A 157 12.38 -16.91 -0.05
N LYS A 158 11.94 -15.84 0.61
CA LYS A 158 12.77 -15.07 1.55
C LYS A 158 13.04 -15.92 2.81
N PRO A 159 14.29 -16.28 3.11
CA PRO A 159 14.60 -17.01 4.34
C PRO A 159 14.59 -16.05 5.54
N GLU A 160 14.44 -16.58 6.76
CA GLU A 160 14.57 -15.78 7.99
C GLU A 160 16.00 -15.27 8.18
N VAL A 161 16.97 -16.11 7.81
CA VAL A 161 18.40 -15.83 7.84
C VAL A 161 18.99 -16.34 6.53
N GLY A 162 19.73 -15.48 5.84
CA GLY A 162 20.42 -15.80 4.60
C GLY A 162 21.56 -16.81 4.82
N PRO A 163 22.12 -17.35 3.74
CA PRO A 163 23.02 -18.50 3.84
C PRO A 163 24.34 -18.22 4.58
N ASN A 164 24.80 -16.95 4.62
CA ASN A 164 25.97 -16.55 5.41
C ASN A 164 25.61 -15.94 6.77
N GLY A 165 24.42 -16.22 7.31
CA GLY A 165 23.97 -15.66 8.58
C GLY A 165 23.42 -14.22 8.48
N GLN A 166 23.39 -13.63 7.29
CA GLN A 166 22.88 -12.27 7.10
C GLN A 166 21.35 -12.19 7.26
N ARG A 167 20.85 -11.05 7.74
CA ARG A 167 19.42 -10.71 7.67
C ARG A 167 19.21 -9.65 6.60
N PHE A 168 18.22 -9.87 5.75
CA PHE A 168 17.91 -8.93 4.68
C PHE A 168 16.99 -7.82 5.21
N ALA A 169 17.46 -6.57 5.14
CA ALA A 169 16.71 -5.40 5.60
C ALA A 169 15.44 -5.21 4.77
N THR A 170 15.54 -5.37 3.44
CA THR A 170 14.39 -5.32 2.53
C THR A 170 14.27 -6.60 1.70
N THR A 171 13.10 -6.83 1.12
CA THR A 171 12.90 -7.88 0.10
C THR A 171 13.68 -7.57 -1.17
N MET A 172 13.86 -6.28 -1.50
CA MET A 172 14.70 -5.91 -2.65
C MET A 172 16.14 -6.40 -2.44
N ASP A 173 16.72 -6.20 -1.26
CA ASP A 173 18.09 -6.68 -0.96
C ASP A 173 18.19 -8.20 -1.07
N PHE A 174 17.19 -8.92 -0.54
CA PHE A 174 17.10 -10.37 -0.70
C PHE A 174 17.05 -10.78 -2.18
N LYS A 175 16.17 -10.15 -2.96
CA LYS A 175 15.99 -10.46 -4.39
C LYS A 175 17.27 -10.17 -5.18
N GLN A 176 17.90 -9.02 -4.95
CA GLN A 176 19.16 -8.66 -5.61
C GLN A 176 20.28 -9.62 -5.26
N SER A 177 20.46 -9.96 -3.97
CA SER A 177 21.45 -10.95 -3.54
C SER A 177 21.21 -12.32 -4.15
N PHE A 178 19.96 -12.79 -4.22
CA PHE A 178 19.63 -14.05 -4.88
C PHE A 178 19.94 -14.01 -6.38
N LEU A 179 19.60 -12.90 -7.06
CA LEU A 179 19.86 -12.71 -8.48
C LEU A 179 21.34 -12.62 -8.79
N GLU A 180 22.13 -11.97 -7.93
CA GLU A 180 23.59 -11.94 -8.06
C GLU A 180 24.18 -13.34 -7.98
N ASP A 181 23.81 -14.12 -6.95
CA ASP A 181 24.25 -15.51 -6.80
C ASP A 181 23.84 -16.36 -8.00
N LEU A 182 22.61 -16.18 -8.50
CA LEU A 182 22.13 -16.88 -9.70
C LEU A 182 22.96 -16.50 -10.93
N VAL A 183 23.20 -15.19 -11.12
CA VAL A 183 23.97 -14.66 -12.24
C VAL A 183 25.37 -15.23 -12.25
N LEU A 184 26.05 -15.23 -11.11
CA LEU A 184 27.42 -15.68 -10.98
C LEU A 184 27.55 -17.21 -11.01
N THR A 185 26.51 -17.95 -10.65
CA THR A 185 26.54 -19.42 -10.71
C THR A 185 26.46 -19.95 -12.15
N TYR A 186 25.61 -19.33 -12.98
CA TYR A 186 25.35 -19.77 -14.34
C TYR A 186 26.08 -18.87 -15.34
N GLU A 187 27.41 -18.90 -15.32
CA GLU A 187 28.27 -17.96 -16.04
C GLU A 187 28.15 -17.98 -17.57
N GLN A 188 27.52 -19.02 -18.14
CA GLN A 188 27.31 -19.16 -19.58
C GLN A 188 26.02 -18.50 -20.08
N ALA A 189 25.10 -18.11 -19.20
CA ALA A 189 23.86 -17.50 -19.64
C ALA A 189 24.10 -16.07 -20.13
N GLU A 190 23.52 -15.75 -21.27
CA GLU A 190 23.72 -14.47 -21.95
C GLU A 190 22.58 -13.48 -21.65
N GLU A 191 21.43 -13.97 -21.19
CA GLU A 191 20.20 -13.19 -21.05
C GLU A 191 19.42 -13.51 -19.76
N ILE A 192 18.87 -12.49 -19.11
CA ILE A 192 17.88 -12.60 -18.05
C ILE A 192 16.64 -11.77 -18.38
N ARG A 193 15.46 -12.35 -18.18
CA ARG A 193 14.17 -11.64 -18.21
C ARG A 193 13.51 -11.69 -16.85
N VAL A 194 13.14 -10.53 -16.31
CA VAL A 194 12.47 -10.39 -15.02
C VAL A 194 11.10 -9.76 -15.22
N TYR A 195 10.05 -10.46 -14.78
CA TYR A 195 8.67 -10.00 -14.77
C TYR A 195 8.29 -9.55 -13.36
N GLU A 196 8.03 -8.25 -13.19
CA GLU A 196 7.69 -7.64 -11.89
C GLU A 196 6.55 -6.64 -12.06
N ASP A 197 5.58 -6.70 -11.16
CA ASP A 197 4.37 -5.86 -11.14
C ASP A 197 4.61 -4.48 -10.52
N ARG A 198 5.52 -4.37 -9.54
CA ARG A 198 5.78 -3.14 -8.80
C ARG A 198 6.75 -2.22 -9.53
N VAL A 199 6.28 -1.02 -9.87
CA VAL A 199 7.08 0.04 -10.53
C VAL A 199 8.40 0.33 -9.81
N LYS A 200 8.40 0.42 -8.47
CA LYS A 200 9.61 0.67 -7.68
C LYS A 200 10.62 -0.47 -7.82
N HIS A 201 10.14 -1.71 -7.85
CA HIS A 201 11.00 -2.88 -8.00
C HIS A 201 11.51 -3.03 -9.41
N VAL A 202 10.68 -2.76 -10.43
CA VAL A 202 11.12 -2.70 -11.83
C VAL A 202 12.29 -1.74 -11.97
N LYS A 203 12.18 -0.53 -11.41
CA LYS A 203 13.30 0.42 -11.38
C LYS A 203 14.51 -0.16 -10.62
N GLY A 204 14.30 -0.69 -9.41
CA GLY A 204 15.37 -1.26 -8.59
C GLY A 204 16.14 -2.39 -9.27
N PHE A 205 15.47 -3.25 -10.04
CA PHE A 205 16.12 -4.30 -10.81
C PHE A 205 16.88 -3.78 -12.03
N ARG A 206 16.31 -2.80 -12.75
CA ARG A 206 17.02 -2.16 -13.87
C ARG A 206 18.32 -1.52 -13.40
N ASP A 207 18.25 -0.73 -12.33
CA ASP A 207 19.42 -0.07 -11.73
C ASP A 207 20.45 -1.12 -11.26
N PHE A 208 19.99 -2.21 -10.64
CA PHE A 208 20.84 -3.31 -10.18
C PHE A 208 21.59 -4.01 -11.32
N PHE A 209 20.89 -4.44 -12.39
CA PHE A 209 21.54 -5.14 -13.50
C PHE A 209 22.49 -4.22 -14.28
N GLU A 210 22.18 -2.93 -14.40
CA GLU A 210 23.09 -1.94 -14.98
C GLU A 210 24.38 -1.83 -14.15
N ALA A 211 24.27 -1.74 -12.82
CA ALA A 211 25.41 -1.71 -11.93
C ALA A 211 26.23 -3.02 -11.97
N LEU A 212 25.56 -4.17 -11.96
CA LEU A 212 26.20 -5.48 -12.05
C LEU A 212 27.00 -5.62 -13.36
N ASN A 213 26.41 -5.25 -14.50
CA ASN A 213 27.09 -5.28 -15.79
C ASN A 213 28.30 -4.34 -15.86
N ARG A 214 28.22 -3.14 -15.27
CA ARG A 214 29.38 -2.24 -15.15
C ARG A 214 30.52 -2.89 -14.35
N ASN A 215 30.20 -3.54 -13.24
CA ASN A 215 31.21 -4.22 -12.42
C ASN A 215 31.87 -5.39 -13.15
N LEU A 216 31.10 -6.15 -13.94
CA LEU A 216 31.62 -7.23 -14.80
C LEU A 216 32.52 -6.71 -15.93
N GLN A 217 32.33 -5.47 -16.39
CA GLN A 217 33.18 -4.84 -17.41
C GLN A 217 34.49 -4.26 -16.84
N VAL A 218 34.49 -3.81 -15.58
CA VAL A 218 35.62 -3.11 -14.93
C VAL A 218 36.49 -4.05 -14.08
N GLY A 219 35.98 -5.23 -13.73
CA GLY A 219 36.66 -6.19 -12.86
C GLY A 219 38.02 -6.68 -13.40
N PRO A 220 38.94 -7.12 -12.51
CA PRO A 220 40.17 -7.77 -12.94
C PRO A 220 39.84 -8.97 -13.83
N ALA A 221 40.74 -9.32 -14.75
CA ALA A 221 40.60 -10.42 -15.74
C ALA A 221 40.28 -11.83 -15.17
N ALA A 222 40.05 -11.93 -13.86
CA ALA A 222 39.67 -13.13 -13.12
C ALA A 222 38.16 -13.43 -13.13
N THR A 223 37.27 -12.49 -13.48
CA THR A 223 35.85 -12.82 -13.70
C THR A 223 35.65 -13.27 -15.15
N THR A 224 35.54 -14.58 -15.36
CA THR A 224 35.26 -15.21 -16.68
C THR A 224 33.88 -14.89 -17.24
N ARG A 225 33.01 -14.28 -16.44
CA ARG A 225 31.63 -13.98 -16.80
C ARG A 225 31.50 -12.68 -17.59
N MET A 226 30.95 -12.80 -18.79
CA MET A 226 30.57 -11.66 -19.62
C MET A 226 29.32 -10.93 -19.06
N PRO A 227 29.18 -9.62 -19.31
CA PRO A 227 27.94 -8.90 -19.04
C PRO A 227 26.74 -9.56 -19.73
N LEU A 228 25.58 -9.52 -19.10
CA LEU A 228 24.36 -10.15 -19.60
C LEU A 228 23.35 -9.13 -20.16
N LEU A 229 22.55 -9.56 -21.13
CA LEU A 229 21.37 -8.83 -21.59
C LEU A 229 20.27 -8.97 -20.52
N ALA A 230 19.99 -7.89 -19.79
CA ALA A 230 18.96 -7.87 -18.76
C ALA A 230 17.72 -7.09 -19.21
N GLU A 231 16.59 -7.79 -19.32
CA GLU A 231 15.28 -7.20 -19.60
C GLU A 231 14.41 -7.27 -18.34
N VAL A 232 13.89 -6.11 -17.91
CA VAL A 232 12.94 -6.04 -16.78
C VAL A 232 11.60 -5.52 -17.30
N ILE A 233 10.65 -6.44 -17.39
CA ILE A 233 9.31 -6.24 -17.91
C ILE A 233 8.38 -5.89 -16.75
N GLN A 234 7.78 -4.70 -16.84
CA GLN A 234 6.73 -4.31 -15.91
C GLN A 234 5.43 -5.02 -16.29
N VAL A 235 4.89 -5.81 -15.37
CA VAL A 235 3.59 -6.45 -15.51
C VAL A 235 2.51 -5.53 -14.92
N THR A 236 1.32 -5.53 -15.51
CA THR A 236 0.18 -4.80 -14.93
C THR A 236 -0.23 -5.47 -13.61
N GLU A 237 -0.27 -4.70 -12.53
CA GLU A 237 -0.78 -5.13 -11.23
C GLU A 237 -2.28 -5.42 -11.36
N GLY A 238 -2.66 -6.67 -11.15
CA GLY A 238 -4.06 -7.06 -11.03
C GLY A 238 -4.50 -6.94 -9.56
N CYS A 239 -5.78 -6.67 -9.35
CA CYS A 239 -6.35 -6.49 -8.01
C CYS A 239 -7.54 -7.43 -7.85
N THR A 240 -7.50 -8.23 -6.79
CA THR A 240 -8.59 -9.10 -6.36
C THR A 240 -8.79 -8.96 -4.86
N TYR A 241 -9.98 -9.32 -4.39
CA TYR A 241 -10.36 -9.23 -2.99
C TYR A 241 -10.90 -10.58 -2.52
N LEU A 242 -10.75 -10.88 -1.24
CA LEU A 242 -11.44 -12.02 -0.65
C LEU A 242 -12.94 -11.76 -0.59
N ASP A 243 -13.73 -12.83 -0.47
CA ASP A 243 -15.14 -12.69 -0.12
C ASP A 243 -15.27 -11.89 1.19
N PRO A 244 -16.18 -10.90 1.28
CA PRO A 244 -16.34 -10.06 2.47
C PRO A 244 -16.45 -10.81 3.80
N VAL A 245 -17.11 -11.97 3.82
CA VAL A 245 -17.29 -12.78 5.04
C VAL A 245 -15.99 -13.48 5.38
N THR A 246 -15.35 -14.13 4.40
CA THR A 246 -14.05 -14.79 4.56
C THR A 246 -12.98 -13.79 5.01
N GLU A 247 -12.91 -12.62 4.38
CA GLU A 247 -11.93 -11.58 4.72
C GLU A 247 -12.11 -11.08 6.16
N THR A 248 -13.36 -10.84 6.56
CA THR A 248 -13.69 -10.42 7.93
C THR A 248 -13.33 -11.50 8.95
N ALA A 249 -13.58 -12.77 8.62
CA ALA A 249 -13.23 -13.90 9.47
C ALA A 249 -11.71 -14.03 9.65
N GLU A 250 -10.94 -13.91 8.57
CA GLU A 250 -9.48 -13.98 8.64
C GLU A 250 -8.86 -12.82 9.42
N ILE A 251 -9.37 -11.60 9.23
CA ILE A 251 -8.89 -10.45 10.02
C ILE A 251 -9.30 -10.60 11.49
N GLN A 252 -10.48 -11.14 11.79
CA GLN A 252 -10.86 -11.46 13.16
C GLN A 252 -9.93 -12.51 13.79
N ARG A 253 -9.50 -13.52 13.02
CA ARG A 253 -8.50 -14.51 13.45
C ARG A 253 -7.14 -13.85 13.72
N MET A 254 -6.69 -12.93 12.86
CA MET A 254 -5.47 -12.16 13.07
C MET A 254 -5.54 -11.32 14.36
N VAL A 255 -6.66 -10.62 14.59
CA VAL A 255 -6.90 -9.86 15.83
C VAL A 255 -6.86 -10.76 17.06
N ASN A 256 -7.51 -11.92 17.00
CA ASN A 256 -7.51 -12.89 18.10
C ASN A 256 -6.10 -13.40 18.40
N SER A 257 -5.33 -13.74 17.36
CA SER A 257 -3.96 -14.23 17.46
C SER A 257 -3.02 -13.16 18.03
N HIS A 258 -3.15 -11.91 17.59
CA HIS A 258 -2.43 -10.77 18.18
C HIS A 258 -2.73 -10.64 19.67
N ASN A 259 -4.01 -10.62 20.03
CA ASN A 259 -4.44 -10.44 21.42
C ASN A 259 -3.99 -11.58 22.34
N LEU A 260 -3.89 -12.79 21.81
CA LEU A 260 -3.32 -13.93 22.52
C LEU A 260 -1.81 -13.76 22.72
N ALA A 261 -1.08 -13.34 21.68
CA ALA A 261 0.36 -13.10 21.74
C ALA A 261 0.75 -11.99 22.71
N LEU A 262 -0.11 -11.00 22.97
CA LEU A 262 0.14 -9.99 24.01
C LEU A 262 0.26 -10.59 25.42
N ARG A 263 -0.32 -11.77 25.67
CA ARG A 263 -0.20 -12.47 26.96
C ARG A 263 1.13 -13.23 27.09
N ASN A 264 1.84 -13.43 25.99
CA ASN A 264 3.11 -14.16 25.96
C ASN A 264 4.07 -13.49 24.97
N SER A 265 5.01 -12.70 25.51
CA SER A 265 5.94 -11.90 24.70
C SER A 265 6.79 -12.72 23.71
N VAL A 266 6.99 -14.02 23.96
CA VAL A 266 7.71 -14.93 23.05
C VAL A 266 6.95 -15.12 21.72
N LEU A 267 5.62 -14.96 21.73
CA LEU A 267 4.79 -15.07 20.53
C LEU A 267 4.75 -13.77 19.70
N ASN A 268 5.27 -12.66 20.22
CA ASN A 268 5.33 -11.37 19.52
C ASN A 268 6.52 -11.31 18.55
N ARG A 269 6.43 -12.08 17.47
CA ARG A 269 7.50 -12.25 16.47
C ARG A 269 7.80 -10.96 15.70
N SER A 270 6.78 -10.16 15.40
CA SER A 270 6.93 -8.89 14.66
C SER A 270 7.37 -7.71 15.54
N LYS A 271 7.45 -7.90 16.86
CA LYS A 271 7.69 -6.83 17.84
C LYS A 271 6.66 -5.70 17.74
N SER A 272 5.40 -6.07 17.49
CA SER A 272 4.29 -5.13 17.43
C SER A 272 4.22 -4.30 18.71
N ARG A 273 4.08 -2.98 18.55
CA ARG A 273 3.92 -2.02 19.65
C ARG A 273 2.47 -1.77 20.03
N ASN A 274 1.53 -2.33 19.25
CA ASN A 274 0.12 -2.06 19.45
C ASN A 274 -0.41 -2.79 20.68
N GLY A 275 -1.33 -2.14 21.39
CA GLY A 275 -2.10 -2.74 22.47
C GLY A 275 -3.15 -3.73 21.95
N ARG A 276 -4.05 -4.17 22.85
CA ARG A 276 -5.12 -5.12 22.49
C ARG A 276 -5.99 -4.55 21.37
N LEU A 277 -6.18 -5.30 20.29
CA LEU A 277 -6.93 -4.87 19.10
C LEU A 277 -8.37 -5.37 19.11
N GLN A 278 -9.25 -4.66 18.40
CA GLN A 278 -10.63 -5.06 18.11
C GLN A 278 -11.07 -4.62 16.71
N ILE A 279 -12.07 -5.31 16.16
CA ILE A 279 -12.81 -4.85 14.98
C ILE A 279 -14.02 -4.05 15.46
N LYS A 280 -14.14 -2.82 14.97
CA LYS A 280 -15.25 -1.92 15.26
C LYS A 280 -16.06 -1.64 14.01
N ARG A 281 -17.38 -1.71 14.16
CA ARG A 281 -18.34 -1.28 13.16
C ARG A 281 -18.45 0.25 13.13
N ILE A 282 -18.26 0.86 11.97
CA ILE A 282 -18.40 2.31 11.76
C ILE A 282 -19.48 2.56 10.73
N VAL A 283 -20.51 3.31 11.12
CA VAL A 283 -21.56 3.78 10.22
C VAL A 283 -21.14 5.12 9.64
N PHE A 284 -20.97 5.18 8.32
CA PHE A 284 -20.71 6.44 7.62
C PHE A 284 -21.97 7.30 7.53
N TYR A 285 -23.10 6.68 7.16
CA TYR A 285 -24.39 7.35 7.04
C TYR A 285 -25.52 6.33 7.04
N THR A 286 -26.72 6.83 7.33
CA THR A 286 -27.98 6.12 7.06
C THR A 286 -28.59 6.70 5.78
N GLY A 287 -29.07 5.85 4.89
CA GLY A 287 -29.59 6.27 3.60
C GLY A 287 -30.53 5.25 2.98
N TYR A 288 -31.24 5.68 1.94
CA TYR A 288 -31.93 4.78 1.03
C TYR A 288 -30.89 4.25 0.05
N LEU A 289 -30.44 3.02 0.27
CA LEU A 289 -29.36 2.39 -0.48
C LEU A 289 -29.87 1.97 -1.85
N VAL A 290 -29.07 2.27 -2.87
CA VAL A 290 -29.33 1.98 -4.28
C VAL A 290 -28.49 0.77 -4.68
N THR A 291 -29.08 -0.14 -5.45
CA THR A 291 -28.36 -1.31 -5.98
C THR A 291 -27.32 -0.88 -7.02
N GLN A 292 -26.31 -1.73 -7.24
CA GLN A 292 -25.24 -1.41 -8.18
C GLN A 292 -25.77 -1.25 -9.63
N ASP A 293 -26.74 -2.07 -10.04
CA ASP A 293 -27.34 -1.98 -11.39
C ASP A 293 -28.03 -0.65 -11.62
N VAL A 294 -28.78 -0.17 -10.62
CA VAL A 294 -29.44 1.13 -10.68
C VAL A 294 -28.41 2.26 -10.68
N SER A 295 -27.37 2.17 -9.83
CA SER A 295 -26.26 3.13 -9.80
C SER A 295 -25.56 3.27 -11.15
N ASN A 296 -25.27 2.13 -11.80
CA ASN A 296 -24.64 2.07 -13.13
C ASN A 296 -25.56 2.69 -14.18
N ASN A 297 -26.84 2.35 -14.17
CA ASN A 297 -27.84 2.88 -15.09
C ASN A 297 -28.01 4.40 -14.95
N MET A 298 -28.07 4.93 -13.72
CA MET A 298 -28.09 6.38 -13.47
C MET A 298 -26.83 7.06 -13.98
N THR A 299 -25.66 6.46 -13.76
CA THR A 299 -24.38 7.00 -14.21
C THR A 299 -24.33 7.08 -15.74
N GLN A 300 -24.76 6.04 -16.44
CA GLN A 300 -24.78 6.01 -17.91
C GLN A 300 -25.82 6.97 -18.49
N LYS A 301 -27.07 6.93 -18.00
CA LYS A 301 -28.19 7.68 -18.61
C LYS A 301 -28.29 9.14 -18.16
N LEU A 302 -27.93 9.43 -16.92
CA LEU A 302 -28.09 10.77 -16.33
C LEU A 302 -26.78 11.54 -16.30
N LEU A 303 -25.71 10.93 -15.78
CA LEU A 303 -24.43 11.63 -15.59
C LEU A 303 -23.66 11.80 -16.90
N GLY A 304 -23.52 10.75 -17.71
CA GLY A 304 -22.76 10.78 -18.97
C GLY A 304 -23.05 12.01 -19.84
N PRO A 305 -24.32 12.33 -20.15
CA PRO A 305 -24.68 13.51 -20.93
C PRO A 305 -24.37 14.86 -20.27
N MET A 306 -24.19 14.91 -18.95
CA MET A 306 -23.90 16.13 -18.18
C MET A 306 -22.41 16.40 -18.02
N LEU A 307 -21.55 15.42 -18.31
CA LEU A 307 -20.11 15.56 -18.13
C LEU A 307 -19.48 16.36 -19.28
N PRO A 308 -18.61 17.34 -18.99
CA PRO A 308 -17.79 17.97 -20.01
C PRO A 308 -16.92 16.94 -20.76
N PRO A 309 -16.64 17.16 -22.07
CA PRO A 309 -15.76 16.29 -22.84
C PRO A 309 -14.39 16.11 -22.17
N GLY A 310 -13.89 14.87 -22.16
CA GLY A 310 -12.60 14.52 -21.54
C GLY A 310 -12.59 14.46 -20.00
N LEU A 311 -13.65 14.89 -19.30
CA LEU A 311 -13.71 14.80 -17.84
C LEU A 311 -14.02 13.37 -17.38
N ALA A 312 -14.85 12.63 -18.11
CA ALA A 312 -15.15 11.23 -17.81
C ALA A 312 -13.91 10.33 -17.87
N GLU A 313 -12.94 10.68 -18.72
CA GLU A 313 -11.65 10.00 -18.89
C GLU A 313 -10.61 10.42 -17.85
N SER A 314 -10.91 11.46 -17.05
CA SER A 314 -10.03 11.93 -15.99
C SER A 314 -10.23 11.16 -14.69
N ASN A 315 -9.14 10.89 -13.96
CA ASN A 315 -9.18 10.31 -12.61
C ASN A 315 -9.61 11.33 -11.53
N ASP A 316 -10.25 12.44 -11.93
CA ASP A 316 -10.71 13.50 -11.02
C ASP A 316 -12.14 13.26 -10.50
N LEU A 317 -12.89 12.34 -11.10
CA LEU A 317 -14.28 12.06 -10.74
C LEU A 317 -14.42 10.88 -9.80
N LYS A 318 -15.23 11.06 -8.76
CA LYS A 318 -15.72 9.99 -7.90
C LYS A 318 -17.21 9.79 -8.14
N TYR A 319 -17.59 8.62 -8.65
CA TYR A 319 -18.98 8.22 -8.84
C TYR A 319 -19.61 7.85 -7.49
N MET A 320 -20.81 8.34 -7.23
CA MET A 320 -21.45 8.33 -5.90
C MET A 320 -22.93 7.93 -5.92
N ALA A 321 -23.45 7.41 -7.04
CA ALA A 321 -24.87 7.11 -7.27
C ALA A 321 -25.42 5.90 -6.47
N ASN A 322 -25.00 5.76 -5.21
CA ASN A 322 -25.24 4.59 -4.37
C ASN A 322 -26.29 4.80 -3.26
N SER A 323 -26.75 6.03 -3.03
CA SER A 323 -27.74 6.30 -1.98
C SER A 323 -28.44 7.64 -2.12
N ILE A 324 -29.63 7.72 -1.51
CA ILE A 324 -30.26 8.99 -1.10
C ILE A 324 -30.00 9.15 0.40
N LEU A 325 -29.40 10.26 0.82
CA LEU A 325 -28.98 10.46 2.21
C LEU A 325 -30.19 10.70 3.14
N ILE A 326 -30.31 9.92 4.21
CA ILE A 326 -31.24 10.20 5.31
C ILE A 326 -30.53 11.12 6.30
N THR A 327 -29.40 10.69 6.86
CA THR A 327 -28.56 11.45 7.80
C THR A 327 -27.10 10.99 7.72
N PRO A 328 -26.09 11.87 7.88
CA PRO A 328 -24.66 11.54 7.77
C PRO A 328 -24.09 10.84 9.03
N ARG A 329 -24.93 10.04 9.70
CA ARG A 329 -24.66 9.32 10.95
C ARG A 329 -25.68 8.18 11.12
N PRO A 330 -25.57 7.33 12.16
CA PRO A 330 -26.68 6.45 12.54
C PRO A 330 -27.97 7.26 12.75
N ALA A 331 -29.06 6.83 12.12
CA ALA A 331 -30.36 7.46 12.31
C ALA A 331 -30.89 7.18 13.73
N SER A 332 -31.51 8.18 14.35
CA SER A 332 -32.21 7.98 15.61
C SER A 332 -33.43 7.08 15.41
N ARG A 333 -33.85 6.38 16.47
CA ARG A 333 -35.07 5.56 16.46
C ARG A 333 -36.28 6.36 15.96
N SER A 334 -36.44 7.61 16.42
CA SER A 334 -37.51 8.49 15.97
C SER A 334 -37.55 8.75 14.45
N ILE A 335 -36.38 8.85 13.78
CA ILE A 335 -36.31 9.01 12.33
C ILE A 335 -36.71 7.70 11.65
N LEU A 336 -36.18 6.58 12.13
CA LEU A 336 -36.46 5.25 11.59
C LEU A 336 -37.94 4.88 11.71
N ASP A 337 -38.54 5.10 12.89
CA ASP A 337 -39.95 4.81 13.15
C ASP A 337 -40.87 5.61 12.21
N LYS A 338 -40.51 6.86 11.90
CA LYS A 338 -41.25 7.71 10.96
C LYS A 338 -41.25 7.17 9.53
N ILE A 339 -40.13 6.63 9.07
CA ILE A 339 -39.96 6.21 7.67
C ILE A 339 -40.22 4.71 7.47
N GLY A 340 -40.45 3.95 8.54
CA GLY A 340 -40.83 2.54 8.52
C GLY A 340 -39.70 1.54 8.83
N GLY A 341 -38.59 2.01 9.40
CA GLY A 341 -37.52 1.17 9.93
C GLY A 341 -36.47 0.74 8.91
N MET A 342 -35.45 0.04 9.42
CA MET A 342 -34.37 -0.54 8.61
C MET A 342 -34.91 -1.67 7.72
N GLY A 343 -34.39 -1.77 6.50
CA GLY A 343 -34.79 -2.81 5.54
C GLY A 343 -36.07 -2.51 4.76
N LYS A 344 -36.84 -1.48 5.13
CA LYS A 344 -38.01 -1.09 4.33
C LYS A 344 -37.58 -0.58 2.96
N THR A 345 -38.31 -1.01 1.94
CA THR A 345 -38.09 -0.64 0.55
C THR A 345 -38.94 0.55 0.14
N LEU A 346 -38.35 1.51 -0.58
CA LEU A 346 -39.06 2.66 -1.14
C LEU A 346 -38.79 2.78 -2.63
N LYS A 347 -39.85 3.08 -3.40
CA LYS A 347 -39.76 3.37 -4.83
C LYS A 347 -39.61 4.86 -5.07
N TRP A 348 -38.72 5.23 -5.97
CA TRP A 348 -38.40 6.60 -6.32
C TRP A 348 -38.51 6.84 -7.81
N GLN A 349 -38.85 8.07 -8.19
CA GLN A 349 -38.78 8.57 -9.55
C GLN A 349 -37.75 9.69 -9.63
N VAL A 350 -36.92 9.69 -10.67
CA VAL A 350 -36.04 10.81 -10.97
C VAL A 350 -36.85 11.93 -11.62
N THR A 351 -36.81 13.13 -11.04
CA THR A 351 -37.61 14.30 -11.47
C THR A 351 -36.78 15.38 -12.17
N GLY A 352 -35.46 15.35 -12.02
CA GLY A 352 -34.57 16.27 -12.73
C GLY A 352 -33.10 16.04 -12.38
N THR A 353 -32.22 16.72 -13.09
CA THR A 353 -30.77 16.69 -12.86
C THR A 353 -30.21 18.09 -12.69
N GLY A 354 -29.11 18.21 -11.95
CA GLY A 354 -28.47 19.49 -11.69
C GLY A 354 -26.99 19.33 -11.39
N SER A 355 -26.26 20.43 -11.52
CA SER A 355 -24.83 20.47 -11.21
C SER A 355 -24.47 21.73 -10.41
N LEU A 356 -23.37 21.64 -9.66
CA LEU A 356 -22.78 22.77 -8.93
C LEU A 356 -21.32 22.93 -9.38
N ASP A 357 -21.01 24.08 -9.98
CA ASP A 357 -19.66 24.52 -10.36
C ASP A 357 -18.82 23.49 -11.15
N ASN A 358 -19.45 22.59 -11.92
CA ASN A 358 -18.78 21.45 -12.57
C ASN A 358 -17.91 20.63 -11.59
N LYS A 359 -18.37 20.55 -10.35
CA LYS A 359 -17.72 19.84 -9.25
C LYS A 359 -18.64 18.80 -8.62
N ILE A 360 -19.95 18.99 -8.70
CA ILE A 360 -20.94 18.06 -8.17
C ILE A 360 -22.05 17.92 -9.20
N TRP A 361 -22.48 16.68 -9.44
CA TRP A 361 -23.63 16.36 -10.28
C TRP A 361 -24.59 15.52 -9.46
N ALA A 362 -25.88 15.85 -9.52
CA ALA A 362 -26.91 15.17 -8.74
C ALA A 362 -28.21 15.03 -9.53
N ALA A 363 -29.00 14.05 -9.14
CA ALA A 363 -30.35 13.83 -9.61
C ALA A 363 -31.34 14.10 -8.47
N ARG A 364 -32.37 14.90 -8.72
CA ARG A 364 -33.48 15.11 -7.80
C ARG A 364 -34.48 13.99 -7.97
N VAL A 365 -34.97 13.44 -6.86
CA VAL A 365 -35.92 12.33 -6.88
C VAL A 365 -37.19 12.67 -6.10
N ALA A 366 -38.23 11.87 -6.27
CA ALA A 366 -39.47 11.96 -5.50
C ALA A 366 -39.98 10.54 -5.21
N PRO A 367 -40.59 10.28 -4.04
CA PRO A 367 -41.08 8.95 -3.73
C PRO A 367 -42.35 8.61 -4.54
N ILE A 368 -42.57 7.31 -4.75
CA ILE A 368 -43.78 6.77 -5.38
C ILE A 368 -44.43 5.78 -4.39
N PRO A 369 -45.69 5.99 -3.98
CA PRO A 369 -46.54 7.15 -4.29
C PRO A 369 -46.02 8.44 -3.63
N ALA A 370 -46.45 9.61 -4.11
CA ALA A 370 -46.02 10.91 -3.57
C ALA A 370 -46.39 11.11 -2.08
N THR A 371 -47.32 10.31 -1.55
CA THR A 371 -47.74 10.28 -0.14
C THR A 371 -46.84 9.41 0.74
N GLU A 372 -45.90 8.66 0.17
CA GLU A 372 -45.01 7.77 0.94
C GLU A 372 -44.15 8.60 1.92
N PRO A 373 -44.14 8.26 3.22
CA PRO A 373 -43.37 9.00 4.20
C PRO A 373 -41.87 8.79 3.99
N PHE A 374 -41.12 9.89 3.90
CA PHE A 374 -39.66 9.88 3.82
C PHE A 374 -39.03 10.95 4.72
N HIS A 375 -37.73 10.80 4.93
CA HIS A 375 -36.87 11.76 5.61
C HIS A 375 -35.54 11.91 4.89
N THR A 376 -35.04 13.13 4.83
CA THR A 376 -33.72 13.54 4.32
C THR A 376 -33.29 14.78 5.07
N GLU A 377 -32.03 14.88 5.48
CA GLU A 377 -31.45 16.13 6.01
C GLU A 377 -31.19 17.17 4.93
N ASN A 378 -31.10 16.77 3.65
CA ASN A 378 -31.06 17.71 2.54
C ASN A 378 -32.45 18.31 2.29
N PRO A 379 -32.57 19.59 1.85
CA PRO A 379 -33.85 20.22 1.56
C PRO A 379 -34.69 19.49 0.51
N LEU A 380 -34.01 18.82 -0.42
CA LEU A 380 -34.62 17.97 -1.44
C LEU A 380 -33.98 16.58 -1.37
N PRO A 381 -34.76 15.50 -1.58
CA PRO A 381 -34.18 14.18 -1.74
C PRO A 381 -33.41 14.12 -3.06
N ILE A 382 -32.11 13.83 -2.96
CA ILE A 382 -31.17 13.84 -4.08
C ILE A 382 -30.30 12.59 -4.06
N VAL A 383 -29.97 12.08 -5.25
CA VAL A 383 -28.89 11.12 -5.47
C VAL A 383 -27.70 11.91 -6.00
N VAL A 384 -26.56 11.88 -5.30
CA VAL A 384 -25.33 12.47 -5.83
C VAL A 384 -24.74 11.52 -6.86
N LEU A 385 -24.68 11.91 -8.13
CA LEU A 385 -24.22 11.06 -9.21
C LEU A 385 -22.68 10.98 -9.23
N ALA A 386 -22.03 12.14 -9.17
CA ALA A 386 -20.57 12.23 -9.10
C ALA A 386 -20.09 13.49 -8.40
N VAL A 387 -18.88 13.42 -7.88
CA VAL A 387 -18.17 14.52 -7.23
C VAL A 387 -16.74 14.58 -7.76
N ARG A 388 -16.29 15.78 -8.11
CA ARG A 388 -14.91 16.05 -8.49
C ARG A 388 -14.03 16.14 -7.25
N LYS A 389 -12.79 15.70 -7.36
CA LYS A 389 -11.78 15.77 -6.30
C LYS A 389 -11.73 17.17 -5.64
N GLY A 390 -11.79 17.18 -4.31
CA GLY A 390 -11.77 18.40 -3.49
C GLY A 390 -13.14 19.03 -3.22
N ALA A 391 -14.22 18.57 -3.86
CA ALA A 391 -15.58 18.98 -3.52
C ALA A 391 -16.16 18.12 -2.39
N ARG A 392 -17.11 18.69 -1.62
CA ARG A 392 -17.73 18.02 -0.47
C ARG A 392 -19.15 17.62 -0.80
N LEU A 393 -19.54 16.41 -0.40
CA LEU A 393 -20.89 15.85 -0.64
C LEU A 393 -22.01 16.75 -0.11
N ILE A 394 -21.80 17.39 1.04
CA ILE A 394 -22.80 18.29 1.66
C ILE A 394 -23.13 19.51 0.78
N ASP A 395 -22.23 19.89 -0.13
CA ASP A 395 -22.48 21.02 -1.02
C ASP A 395 -23.50 20.67 -2.13
N ALA A 396 -23.85 19.39 -2.32
CA ALA A 396 -24.90 18.97 -3.26
C ALA A 396 -26.28 19.57 -2.94
N GLY A 397 -26.58 19.83 -1.66
CA GLY A 397 -27.82 20.50 -1.24
C GLY A 397 -27.92 21.97 -1.67
N LYS A 398 -26.83 22.55 -2.23
CA LYS A 398 -26.79 23.95 -2.72
C LYS A 398 -27.15 24.07 -4.20
N ILE A 399 -27.41 22.97 -4.90
CA ILE A 399 -27.82 23.02 -6.31
C ILE A 399 -29.18 23.72 -6.40
N GLN A 400 -29.21 24.83 -7.14
CA GLN A 400 -30.44 25.61 -7.40
C GLN A 400 -30.98 25.35 -8.81
N ASN A 401 -30.09 25.16 -9.78
CA ASN A 401 -30.44 25.00 -11.19
C ASN A 401 -30.75 23.52 -11.50
N TRP A 402 -32.02 23.16 -11.38
CA TRP A 402 -32.54 21.83 -11.68
C TRP A 402 -33.21 21.80 -13.05
N HIS A 403 -32.72 20.92 -13.93
CA HIS A 403 -33.28 20.69 -15.25
C HIS A 403 -34.26 19.51 -15.18
N PRO A 404 -35.54 19.68 -15.55
CA PRO A 404 -36.49 18.58 -15.62
C PRO A 404 -36.02 17.48 -16.57
N LEU A 405 -36.30 16.23 -16.22
CA LEU A 405 -36.04 15.11 -17.12
C LEU A 405 -37.14 15.01 -18.17
N PRO A 406 -36.78 14.89 -19.47
CA PRO A 406 -37.76 14.59 -20.50
C PRO A 406 -38.33 13.17 -20.30
N ALA A 407 -39.55 12.94 -20.80
CA ALA A 407 -40.35 11.75 -20.49
C ALA A 407 -39.68 10.43 -20.93
N ASP A 408 -38.86 10.47 -21.98
CA ASP A 408 -38.03 9.38 -22.49
C ASP A 408 -36.92 8.96 -21.52
N LYS A 409 -36.53 9.85 -20.60
CA LYS A 409 -35.50 9.61 -19.56
C LYS A 409 -36.09 9.50 -18.16
N ALA A 410 -37.41 9.45 -18.04
CA ALA A 410 -38.08 9.18 -16.77
C ALA A 410 -37.69 7.78 -16.28
N MET A 411 -37.02 7.73 -15.13
CA MET A 411 -36.55 6.49 -14.53
C MET A 411 -37.15 6.34 -13.14
N THR A 412 -37.59 5.12 -12.82
CA THR A 412 -37.96 4.74 -11.47
C THR A 412 -37.05 3.63 -10.96
N PHE A 413 -36.82 3.59 -9.66
CA PHE A 413 -35.97 2.58 -9.03
C PHE A 413 -36.37 2.38 -7.58
N ASP A 414 -36.03 1.21 -7.05
CA ASP A 414 -36.25 0.89 -5.65
C ASP A 414 -34.98 1.11 -4.83
N THR A 415 -35.18 1.38 -3.55
CA THR A 415 -34.13 1.56 -2.57
C THR A 415 -34.47 0.83 -1.29
N VAL A 416 -33.47 0.53 -0.47
CA VAL A 416 -33.65 -0.09 0.84
C VAL A 416 -33.10 0.83 1.92
N ILE A 417 -33.86 1.10 2.97
CA ILE A 417 -33.36 1.85 4.12
C ILE A 417 -32.24 1.03 4.79
N GLY A 418 -31.04 1.60 4.81
CA GLY A 418 -29.85 0.92 5.27
C GLY A 418 -28.75 1.87 5.76
N GLU A 419 -27.70 1.28 6.32
CA GLU A 419 -26.51 2.01 6.74
C GLU A 419 -25.35 1.66 5.80
N LYS A 420 -24.60 2.67 5.35
CA LYS A 420 -23.28 2.41 4.75
C LYS A 420 -22.29 2.20 5.89
N VAL A 421 -21.84 0.97 6.03
CA VAL A 421 -20.95 0.52 7.10
C VAL A 421 -19.59 0.20 6.54
N VAL A 422 -18.56 0.50 7.33
CA VAL A 422 -17.23 -0.10 7.18
C VAL A 422 -16.75 -0.63 8.53
N LEU A 423 -15.78 -1.52 8.49
CA LEU A 423 -15.10 -2.08 9.64
C LEU A 423 -13.77 -1.36 9.84
N ARG A 424 -13.38 -1.18 11.10
CA ARG A 424 -12.10 -0.59 11.48
C ARG A 424 -11.42 -1.46 12.52
N VAL A 425 -10.17 -1.81 12.27
CA VAL A 425 -9.26 -2.37 13.27
C VAL A 425 -8.66 -1.21 14.08
N GLU A 426 -8.82 -1.25 15.40
CA GLU A 426 -8.28 -0.25 16.34
C GLU A 426 -7.92 -0.88 17.70
N GLU A 427 -7.12 -0.18 18.49
CA GLU A 427 -6.81 -0.58 19.88
C GLU A 427 -8.00 -0.34 20.81
N ILE A 428 -8.23 -1.28 21.73
CA ILE A 428 -9.22 -1.15 22.79
C ILE A 428 -8.83 0.00 23.71
N GLY A 429 -9.73 0.98 23.87
CA GLY A 429 -9.51 2.17 24.69
C GLY A 429 -9.19 3.43 23.88
N ASP A 430 -8.93 3.34 22.58
CA ASP A 430 -8.81 4.51 21.69
C ASP A 430 -10.21 5.07 21.31
N SER A 431 -11.00 5.40 22.32
CA SER A 431 -12.33 6.01 22.16
C SER A 431 -12.27 7.46 21.65
N ARG A 432 -11.07 8.01 21.39
CA ARG A 432 -10.88 9.42 21.04
C ARG A 432 -11.36 9.76 19.63
N VAL A 433 -11.65 8.78 18.78
CA VAL A 433 -11.99 8.97 17.35
C VAL A 433 -13.43 8.58 17.00
N GLY A 434 -14.11 7.75 17.81
CA GLY A 434 -15.44 7.21 17.49
C GLY A 434 -16.61 8.21 17.49
N ASP A 435 -16.54 9.26 18.32
CA ASP A 435 -17.63 10.22 18.52
C ASP A 435 -17.39 11.60 17.87
N ARG A 436 -16.32 11.75 17.08
CA ARG A 436 -16.00 13.05 16.46
C ARG A 436 -16.59 13.11 15.05
N PRO A 437 -17.50 14.06 14.76
CA PRO A 437 -17.94 14.29 13.38
C PRO A 437 -16.74 14.62 12.48
N PHE A 438 -16.79 14.08 11.26
CA PHE A 438 -15.77 13.91 10.21
C PHE A 438 -14.97 15.16 9.75
N ASN A 439 -14.81 16.23 10.54
CA ASN A 439 -14.33 17.53 10.05
C ASN A 439 -13.14 18.15 10.81
N LYS A 440 -12.24 17.36 11.41
CA LYS A 440 -10.95 17.90 11.86
C LYS A 440 -9.78 17.14 11.26
N SER A 441 -9.28 17.69 10.15
CA SER A 441 -7.91 17.51 9.73
C SER A 441 -6.99 17.80 10.94
N GLN A 442 -6.39 16.75 11.49
CA GLN A 442 -5.34 16.92 12.48
C GLN A 442 -4.14 17.54 11.77
N LYS A 443 -4.04 18.87 11.85
CA LYS A 443 -2.75 19.55 11.72
C LYS A 443 -1.85 18.96 12.80
N ARG A 444 -0.90 18.10 12.41
CA ARG A 444 0.21 17.72 13.28
C ARG A 444 0.89 19.02 13.73
N ARG A 445 0.95 19.25 15.04
CA ARG A 445 1.92 20.19 15.61
C ARG A 445 3.30 19.66 15.20
N PHE A 446 4.05 20.45 14.45
CA PHE A 446 5.49 20.28 14.37
C PHE A 446 6.03 20.44 15.78
N GLN A 447 6.57 19.37 16.34
CA GLN A 447 7.43 19.41 17.51
C GLN A 447 8.82 19.69 16.93
N GLY A 448 9.35 20.88 17.24
CA GLY A 448 10.62 21.35 16.70
C GLY A 448 11.78 20.49 17.17
N ASP A 449 12.75 20.35 16.28
CA ASP A 449 14.03 19.71 16.49
C ASP A 449 14.78 20.32 17.67
N GLN A 450 15.05 19.49 18.66
CA GLN A 450 16.21 19.59 19.54
C GLN A 450 16.67 18.15 19.72
N ASP A 451 17.85 17.84 19.19
CA ASP A 451 18.85 16.95 19.80
C ASP A 451 19.98 16.69 18.80
N GLU A 452 21.02 17.53 18.83
CA GLU A 452 22.38 17.14 18.43
C GLU A 452 23.36 17.60 19.51
N ALA A 453 23.95 16.65 20.22
CA ALA A 453 25.29 16.75 20.80
C ALA A 453 25.80 15.35 21.11
N ASN A 454 26.37 14.71 20.10
CA ASN A 454 27.02 13.42 20.14
C ASN A 454 28.42 13.58 20.77
N TRP A 455 28.75 12.74 21.75
CA TRP A 455 30.11 12.55 22.27
C TRP A 455 30.81 11.46 21.46
N THR A 456 31.96 11.76 20.83
CA THR A 456 32.98 10.76 20.47
C THR A 456 34.39 11.38 20.41
N PRO A 457 35.45 10.60 20.63
CA PRO A 457 36.72 11.06 21.21
C PRO A 457 37.83 11.36 20.19
N GLN A 458 38.74 12.23 20.64
CA GLN A 458 39.99 12.69 20.03
C GLN A 458 41.04 11.57 19.87
N GLN A 459 41.72 11.54 18.72
CA GLN A 459 43.14 11.15 18.62
C GLN A 459 43.92 12.11 17.71
N HIS A 460 45.16 12.34 18.13
CA HIS A 460 46.12 13.36 17.70
C HIS A 460 46.88 13.02 16.40
N ASN A 461 47.22 14.06 15.65
CA ASN A 461 48.52 14.36 15.00
C ASN A 461 48.31 15.69 14.24
N GLY A 462 49.09 16.77 14.33
CA GLY A 462 50.44 17.00 14.83
C GLY A 462 51.25 17.66 13.71
N HIS A 463 51.42 18.99 13.75
CA HIS A 463 52.60 19.80 13.37
C HIS A 463 52.34 21.15 12.66
N GLU A 464 53.08 22.14 13.18
CA GLU A 464 53.61 23.39 12.60
C GLU A 464 52.71 24.64 12.43
N GLY A 465 53.01 25.66 13.25
CA GLY A 465 52.62 27.07 13.09
C GLY A 465 53.56 27.84 12.12
N PRO A 466 53.72 29.19 12.17
CA PRO A 466 53.32 30.13 13.22
C PRO A 466 52.66 31.47 12.77
N HIS A 467 51.93 32.07 13.74
CA HIS A 467 51.85 33.48 14.18
C HIS A 467 51.66 34.66 13.21
N GLN A 468 50.62 35.47 13.50
CA GLN A 468 50.65 36.91 13.87
C GLN A 468 49.18 37.42 13.92
N ALA A 469 48.70 38.33 14.77
CA ALA A 469 49.19 39.01 15.96
C ALA A 469 48.00 39.79 16.59
N ARG A 470 48.05 39.93 17.93
CA ARG A 470 47.49 41.04 18.77
C ARG A 470 45.97 41.24 18.84
N GLY A 471 45.36 41.34 20.02
CA GLY A 471 45.90 41.31 21.38
C GLY A 471 44.83 41.58 22.46
N ASN A 472 45.21 41.27 23.71
CA ASN A 472 45.02 42.05 24.95
C ASN A 472 43.56 42.48 25.31
N TYR A 473 42.98 42.20 26.48
CA TYR A 473 43.49 42.20 27.87
C TYR A 473 42.48 41.51 28.83
N HIS A 474 42.97 40.68 29.77
CA HIS A 474 42.65 40.54 31.22
C HIS A 474 41.19 40.57 31.74
N HIS A 475 40.72 39.47 32.36
CA HIS A 475 40.54 39.22 33.82
C HIS A 475 39.55 40.20 34.50
N SER A 476 38.56 39.82 35.33
CA SER A 476 38.63 38.89 36.46
C SER A 476 37.28 38.73 37.19
N TYR A 477 37.09 37.54 37.79
CA TYR A 477 36.55 37.23 39.13
C TYR A 477 35.08 37.41 39.59
N ARG A 478 34.66 36.33 40.28
CA ARG A 478 33.76 36.20 41.46
C ARG A 478 32.26 36.38 41.23
N GLY A 479 31.35 35.54 41.74
CA GLY A 479 31.42 34.44 42.72
C GLY A 479 30.30 34.57 43.77
N GLY A 480 29.56 33.48 44.05
CA GLY A 480 28.59 33.29 45.15
C GLY A 480 27.19 33.89 44.90
N ASP A 481 26.06 33.39 45.39
CA ASP A 481 25.67 32.34 46.34
C ASP A 481 24.11 32.14 46.20
N PRO A 482 23.47 31.10 46.80
CA PRO A 482 22.12 30.62 46.46
C PRO A 482 21.01 30.86 47.52
N ARG A 483 19.77 30.48 47.13
CA ARG A 483 18.59 30.00 47.93
C ARG A 483 17.43 30.97 48.24
N TYR A 484 16.25 30.30 48.36
CA TYR A 484 14.95 30.70 48.94
C TYR A 484 14.10 31.67 48.08
N GLN A 485 12.75 31.68 48.04
CA GLN A 485 11.70 31.23 48.96
C GLN A 485 10.31 31.31 48.27
N HIS A 486 9.39 30.41 48.68
CA HIS A 486 7.95 30.57 48.97
C HIS A 486 6.94 31.41 48.13
N ASP A 487 5.78 30.76 47.96
CA ASP A 487 4.39 31.18 48.25
C ASP A 487 3.57 32.16 47.39
N ASP A 488 2.42 31.58 47.01
CA ASP A 488 1.05 32.02 47.21
C ASP A 488 0.38 33.18 46.45
N ASN A 489 -0.85 32.82 46.07
CA ASN A 489 -2.09 33.56 46.19
C ASN A 489 -2.53 34.56 45.09
N GLN A 490 -3.69 34.18 44.53
CA GLN A 490 -4.95 34.93 44.52
C GLN A 490 -5.23 36.00 43.44
N ARG A 491 -6.38 35.72 42.79
CA ARG A 491 -7.56 36.59 42.60
C ARG A 491 -7.43 37.89 41.80
N GLY A 492 -8.37 38.05 40.87
CA GLY A 492 -8.89 39.35 40.42
C GLY A 492 -9.25 39.33 38.94
N ARG A 493 -10.48 38.97 38.56
CA ARG A 493 -11.58 39.92 38.27
C ARG A 493 -11.15 41.16 37.45
N GLY A 494 -11.80 41.34 36.30
CA GLY A 494 -12.36 42.65 35.98
C GLY A 494 -12.11 43.23 34.60
N HIS A 495 -13.12 43.10 33.74
CA HIS A 495 -13.75 44.17 32.95
C HIS A 495 -13.03 44.93 31.80
N ARG A 496 -13.74 44.88 30.66
CA ARG A 496 -14.24 45.98 29.80
C ARG A 496 -13.27 46.79 28.94
N GLY A 497 -13.70 46.97 27.68
CA GLY A 497 -13.38 48.13 26.82
C GLY A 497 -13.03 47.70 25.40
N ARG A 498 -13.98 47.60 24.45
CA ARG A 498 -14.48 48.67 23.53
C ARG A 498 -13.39 49.47 22.81
N GLY A 499 -13.46 49.48 21.47
CA GLY A 499 -12.90 50.52 20.59
C GLY A 499 -12.11 49.93 19.42
N ARG A 500 -12.73 49.71 18.25
CA ARG A 500 -12.79 50.63 17.09
C ARG A 500 -11.44 50.90 16.42
N GLY A 501 -11.38 50.55 15.13
CA GLY A 501 -10.97 51.52 14.11
C GLY A 501 -9.66 51.26 13.35
N ASN A 502 -9.84 50.84 12.10
CA ASN A 502 -9.15 51.33 10.89
C ASN A 502 -7.61 51.39 10.84
N GLY A 503 -7.05 50.43 10.10
CA GLY A 503 -6.50 50.69 8.77
C GLY A 503 -5.14 51.37 8.69
N ARG A 504 -4.14 50.64 8.19
CA ARG A 504 -3.18 51.04 7.14
C ARG A 504 -2.14 49.93 6.98
N GLY A 505 -2.03 49.39 5.77
CA GLY A 505 -1.02 48.39 5.41
C GLY A 505 -0.94 48.23 3.90
N ARG A 506 -0.35 49.24 3.24
CA ARG A 506 0.10 49.18 1.85
C ARG A 506 1.27 48.20 1.72
N GLY A 507 1.29 47.46 0.61
CA GLY A 507 2.52 46.84 0.10
C GLY A 507 2.28 45.47 -0.52
N ASN A 508 1.97 45.40 -1.82
CA ASN A 508 2.00 44.15 -2.56
C ASN A 508 2.57 44.37 -3.97
N ASN A 509 3.80 43.93 -4.16
CA ASN A 509 4.34 43.25 -5.34
C ASN A 509 5.79 42.81 -5.02
N PRO A 510 6.41 41.86 -5.74
CA PRO A 510 5.87 40.69 -6.46
C PRO A 510 6.72 39.40 -6.21
N ARG A 511 6.28 38.26 -6.78
CA ARG A 511 7.03 36.99 -7.01
C ARG A 511 7.32 36.10 -5.79
N GLY A 512 6.78 34.87 -5.83
CA GLY A 512 7.22 33.79 -4.94
C GLY A 512 6.50 32.47 -5.22
N ARG A 513 7.18 31.58 -5.93
CA ARG A 513 6.80 30.19 -6.23
C ARG A 513 6.36 29.42 -4.97
N GLY A 514 5.33 28.58 -5.10
CA GLY A 514 5.00 27.56 -4.11
C GLY A 514 4.31 26.37 -4.77
N ARG A 515 5.12 25.44 -5.28
CA ARG A 515 4.71 24.15 -5.83
C ARG A 515 3.93 23.36 -4.77
N GLY A 516 2.61 23.34 -4.89
CA GLY A 516 1.75 22.39 -4.17
C GLY A 516 1.93 21.00 -4.76
N ARG A 517 2.87 20.22 -4.22
CA ARG A 517 2.91 18.77 -4.46
C ARG A 517 1.64 18.18 -3.84
N GLY A 518 0.73 17.73 -4.71
CA GLY A 518 -0.48 17.04 -4.32
C GLY A 518 -0.17 15.78 -3.53
N ARG A 519 -0.72 15.67 -2.32
CA ARG A 519 -0.96 14.38 -1.69
C ARG A 519 -2.35 13.94 -2.13
N GLY A 520 -2.39 13.10 -3.17
CA GLY A 520 -3.58 12.34 -3.49
C GLY A 520 -3.74 11.22 -2.46
N GLU A 521 -4.93 11.11 -1.89
CA GLU A 521 -5.44 9.84 -1.35
C GLU A 521 -5.60 8.87 -2.53
N TYR A 522 -4.50 8.25 -2.93
CA TYR A 522 -4.56 6.98 -3.65
C TYR A 522 -4.39 5.91 -2.57
N TYR A 523 -5.32 4.96 -2.53
CA TYR A 523 -5.14 3.69 -1.81
C TYR A 523 -4.07 2.90 -2.57
N GLN A 524 -2.83 3.34 -2.42
CA GLN A 524 -1.69 2.73 -3.06
C GLN A 524 -1.31 1.51 -2.24
N TYR A 525 -1.24 0.38 -2.92
CA TYR A 525 -0.69 -0.87 -2.41
C TYR A 525 0.60 -0.60 -1.62
N LYS A 526 0.62 -0.97 -0.35
CA LYS A 526 1.83 -0.94 0.47
C LYS A 526 2.40 -2.34 0.54
N SER A 527 3.49 -2.54 -0.18
CA SER A 527 4.23 -3.78 -0.17
C SER A 527 5.00 -3.96 1.14
N LEU A 528 5.54 -5.17 1.33
CA LEU A 528 6.49 -5.50 2.39
C LEU A 528 7.69 -4.55 2.50
N ASP A 529 8.09 -3.93 1.39
CA ASP A 529 9.31 -3.12 1.29
C ASP A 529 9.03 -1.63 1.45
N ASP A 530 7.75 -1.23 1.41
CA ASP A 530 7.35 0.15 1.65
C ASP A 530 7.42 0.54 3.14
N HIS A 531 7.86 -0.39 4.00
CA HIS A 531 8.05 -0.21 5.45
C HIS A 531 9.50 0.12 5.85
N GLY A 532 10.42 0.29 4.90
CA GLY A 532 11.80 0.74 5.13
C GLY A 532 12.17 1.95 4.27
N ASN A 533 12.77 2.96 4.89
CA ASN A 533 13.39 4.15 4.28
C ASN A 533 12.45 5.24 3.73
N SER A 534 12.04 6.14 4.63
CA SER A 534 11.77 7.54 4.29
C SER A 534 13.01 8.39 4.56
N TYR A 535 14.08 8.22 3.78
CA TYR A 535 15.18 9.19 3.68
C TYR A 535 15.65 9.30 2.23
N ASP A 536 15.56 10.53 1.72
CA ASP A 536 16.17 11.18 0.56
C ASP A 536 16.68 10.37 -0.65
N ALA A 537 16.13 10.70 -1.82
CA ALA A 537 16.92 10.93 -3.03
C ALA A 537 16.13 11.81 -4.02
N HIS A 538 16.51 13.08 -4.10
CA HIS A 538 16.08 14.06 -5.09
C HIS A 538 17.11 14.09 -6.23
N GLY A 539 16.71 13.94 -7.50
CA GLY A 539 17.56 14.29 -8.64
C GLY A 539 17.11 13.79 -10.02
N GLY A 540 16.76 14.73 -10.91
CA GLY A 540 16.74 14.68 -12.40
C GLY A 540 15.92 13.58 -13.11
N GLY A 541 15.12 13.79 -14.16
CA GLY A 541 15.04 14.86 -15.15
C GLY A 541 15.08 14.26 -16.57
N HIS A 542 13.92 14.24 -17.24
CA HIS A 542 13.64 14.21 -18.69
C HIS A 542 13.05 12.97 -19.41
N SER A 543 11.89 13.27 -20.04
CA SER A 543 11.36 12.92 -21.36
C SER A 543 11.05 11.46 -21.75
N GLY A 544 9.79 11.22 -22.15
CA GLY A 544 9.47 10.23 -23.18
C GLY A 544 8.09 9.56 -23.07
N ALA A 545 7.18 9.94 -23.97
CA ALA A 545 6.07 9.17 -24.54
C ALA A 545 5.07 8.46 -23.60
N ALA A 546 3.87 9.05 -23.47
CA ALA A 546 2.69 8.40 -22.92
C ALA A 546 2.02 7.54 -24.01
N THR A 547 2.10 6.22 -23.87
CA THR A 547 1.33 5.27 -24.68
C THR A 547 -0.04 5.04 -24.03
N ARG A 548 -1.09 5.33 -24.80
CA ARG A 548 -2.50 5.04 -24.53
C ARG A 548 -2.72 3.55 -24.25
N GLY A 549 -3.51 3.24 -23.23
CA GLY A 549 -4.08 1.91 -22.97
C GLY A 549 -5.28 2.04 -22.04
N GLY A 550 -6.45 2.35 -22.61
CA GLY A 550 -7.72 2.37 -21.89
C GLY A 550 -8.31 0.96 -21.83
N TYR A 551 -8.73 0.53 -20.64
CA TYR A 551 -9.48 -0.71 -20.46
C TYR A 551 -10.98 -0.45 -20.66
N SER A 552 -11.57 -1.21 -21.59
CA SER A 552 -12.97 -1.60 -21.57
C SER A 552 -13.11 -2.70 -20.53
N MET A 553 -13.97 -2.51 -19.53
CA MET A 553 -14.41 -3.58 -18.64
C MET A 553 -15.73 -4.12 -19.19
N ASP A 554 -15.67 -5.30 -19.79
CA ASP A 554 -16.84 -6.16 -19.93
C ASP A 554 -17.07 -6.81 -18.56
N TYR A 555 -18.27 -6.60 -18.00
CA TYR A 555 -18.80 -7.28 -16.82
C TYR A 555 -19.99 -8.13 -17.24
#